data_AF-A0A932R885-F1
#
_entry.id   AF-A0A932R885-F1
#
_cell.length_a   1.000
_cell.length_b   1.000
_cell.length_c   1.000
_cell.angle_alpha   90.00
_cell.angle_beta   90.00
_cell.angle_gamma   90.00
#
_symmetry.space_group_name_H-M   'P 1'
#
loop_
_entity.id
_entity.type
_entity.pdbx_description
1 polymer ?
#
loop_
_entity_poly.entity_id
_entity_poly.type
_entity_poly.pdbx_seq_one_letter_code
_entity_poly.pdbx_strand_id
1 'polypeptide(L)'
;MSAEPTDEYPVEADPNLLRSAIENVVRNAVRYTAADTTVEIRLERRIGDQGEEIAVRVLDSGPGVPDEDLERIFQPFYRIDDARNRQTGGAGLGLSIADRAVRLHGGRVRASNRPEGGLEVEIRIPASPAFALPAHS
;
A
#
# COMPACT_ATOMS: atom_id res chain seq x y z
N MET A 1 -3.37 -31.16 1.61
CA MET A 1 -2.92 -30.64 2.92
C MET A 1 -1.96 -29.51 2.65
N SER A 2 -2.01 -28.32 3.22
CA SER A 2 -2.98 -27.58 4.02
C SER A 2 -2.31 -26.23 4.26
N ALA A 3 -3.05 -25.14 4.04
CA ALA A 3 -2.89 -23.88 4.76
C ALA A 3 -4.16 -23.08 4.44
N GLU A 4 -5.16 -23.23 5.30
CA GLU A 4 -6.30 -22.30 5.37
C GLU A 4 -5.70 -20.92 5.72
N PRO A 5 -6.11 -19.81 5.09
CA PRO A 5 -5.71 -18.50 5.57
C PRO A 5 -6.56 -18.19 6.82
N THR A 6 -6.11 -18.66 7.98
CA THR A 6 -6.84 -18.55 9.25
C THR A 6 -6.59 -17.23 10.00
N ASP A 7 -5.73 -16.35 9.48
CA ASP A 7 -5.48 -15.06 10.12
C ASP A 7 -6.44 -13.99 9.60
N GLU A 8 -7.42 -13.62 10.42
CA GLU A 8 -8.28 -12.48 10.19
C GLU A 8 -7.63 -11.20 10.74
N TYR A 9 -7.63 -10.14 9.92
CA TYR A 9 -7.06 -8.83 10.25
C TYR A 9 -8.15 -7.75 10.21
N PRO A 10 -9.04 -7.73 11.20
CA PRO A 10 -10.17 -6.82 11.23
C PRO A 10 -9.72 -5.41 11.55
N VAL A 11 -10.35 -4.48 10.84
CA VAL A 11 -10.16 -3.04 10.96
C VAL A 11 -11.53 -2.38 10.91
N GLU A 12 -11.67 -1.24 11.57
CA GLU A 12 -12.87 -0.41 11.43
C GLU A 12 -12.66 0.54 10.25
N ALA A 13 -13.31 0.26 9.13
CA ALA A 13 -13.12 1.03 7.91
C ALA A 13 -14.37 1.10 7.04
N ASP A 14 -14.45 2.16 6.22
CA ASP A 14 -15.33 2.17 5.05
C ASP A 14 -14.77 1.17 4.02
N PRO A 15 -15.50 0.10 3.70
CA PRO A 15 -14.99 -0.98 2.86
C PRO A 15 -14.72 -0.53 1.42
N ASN A 16 -15.44 0.48 0.90
CA ASN A 16 -15.25 0.98 -0.46
C ASN A 16 -14.02 1.87 -0.55
N LEU A 17 -13.82 2.75 0.45
CA LEU A 17 -12.63 3.61 0.50
C LEU A 17 -11.36 2.80 0.72
N LEU A 18 -11.38 1.82 1.63
CA LEU A 18 -10.22 0.96 1.88
C LEU A 18 -9.89 0.09 0.65
N ARG A 19 -10.92 -0.50 0.00
CA ARG A 19 -10.75 -1.22 -1.28
C ARG A 19 -10.11 -0.32 -2.32
N SER A 20 -10.65 0.88 -2.52
CA SER A 20 -10.12 1.84 -3.48
C SER A 20 -8.65 2.18 -3.17
N ALA A 21 -8.28 2.38 -1.90
CA ALA A 21 -6.89 2.65 -1.52
C ALA A 21 -5.95 1.53 -1.94
N ILE A 22 -6.29 0.28 -1.59
CA ILE A 22 -5.50 -0.90 -1.92
C ILE A 22 -5.42 -1.08 -3.44
N GLU A 23 -6.54 -0.99 -4.16
CA GLU A 23 -6.57 -1.09 -5.62
C GLU A 23 -5.72 -0.02 -6.31
N ASN A 24 -5.70 1.20 -5.79
CA ASN A 24 -4.85 2.28 -6.31
C ASN A 24 -3.37 1.96 -6.16
N VAL A 25 -2.95 1.42 -5.01
CA VAL A 25 -1.56 1.01 -4.78
C VAL A 25 -1.19 -0.18 -5.67
N VAL A 26 -1.99 -1.24 -5.67
CA VAL A 26 -1.74 -2.45 -6.47
C VAL A 26 -1.71 -2.14 -7.96
N ARG A 27 -2.62 -1.31 -8.46
CA ARG A 27 -2.63 -0.91 -9.87
C ARG A 27 -1.37 -0.12 -10.26
N ASN A 28 -0.84 0.70 -9.36
CA ASN A 28 0.43 1.39 -9.61
C ASN A 28 1.60 0.40 -9.63
N ALA A 29 1.67 -0.51 -8.66
CA ALA A 29 2.69 -1.56 -8.63
C ALA A 29 2.69 -2.39 -9.93
N VAL A 30 1.52 -2.88 -10.37
CA VAL A 30 1.38 -3.65 -11.63
C VAL A 30 1.79 -2.83 -12.85
N ARG A 31 1.55 -1.52 -12.84
CA ARG A 31 1.88 -0.64 -13.95
C ARG A 31 3.37 -0.35 -14.06
N TYR A 32 4.08 -0.26 -12.94
CA TYR A 32 5.49 0.17 -12.91
C TYR A 32 6.48 -0.97 -12.66
N THR A 33 6.01 -2.16 -12.24
CA THR A 33 6.85 -3.35 -12.14
C THR A 33 7.49 -3.68 -13.48
N ALA A 34 8.71 -4.24 -13.46
CA ALA A 34 9.38 -4.67 -14.68
C ALA A 34 8.61 -5.80 -15.38
N ALA A 35 8.77 -5.92 -16.71
CA ALA A 35 8.18 -7.03 -17.45
C ALA A 35 8.66 -8.38 -16.89
N ASP A 36 7.78 -9.39 -16.95
CA ASP A 36 8.06 -10.76 -16.47
C ASP A 36 8.42 -10.85 -14.97
N THR A 37 7.94 -9.90 -14.17
CA THR A 37 8.06 -9.92 -12.70
C THR A 37 6.70 -10.00 -12.02
N THR A 38 6.71 -10.29 -10.72
CA THR A 38 5.51 -10.42 -9.89
C THR A 38 5.42 -9.26 -8.91
N VAL A 39 4.21 -8.72 -8.73
CA VAL A 39 3.90 -7.83 -7.59
C VAL A 39 3.58 -8.70 -6.39
N GLU A 40 4.31 -8.50 -5.29
CA GLU A 40 4.10 -9.22 -4.05
C GLU A 40 3.22 -8.38 -3.11
N ILE A 41 2.25 -9.02 -2.46
CA ILE A 41 1.41 -8.38 -1.44
C ILE A 41 1.59 -9.16 -0.13
N ARG A 42 1.99 -8.46 0.92
CA ARG A 42 2.13 -9.01 2.27
C ARG A 42 1.15 -8.34 3.21
N LEU A 43 0.60 -9.13 4.12
CA LEU A 43 -0.26 -8.68 5.19
C LEU A 43 0.37 -9.09 6.52
N GLU A 44 0.56 -8.14 7.43
CA GLU A 44 1.13 -8.42 8.74
C GLU A 44 0.48 -7.55 9.82
N ARG A 45 0.35 -8.11 11.02
CA ARG A 45 -0.05 -7.39 12.23
C ARG A 45 1.22 -6.88 12.89
N ARG A 46 1.23 -5.62 13.31
CA ARG A 46 2.40 -4.99 13.94
C ARG A 46 1.98 -4.02 15.03
N ILE A 47 2.89 -3.76 15.97
CA ILE A 47 2.73 -2.69 16.94
C ILE A 47 3.34 -1.42 16.36
N GLY A 48 2.51 -0.42 16.14
CA GLY A 48 2.88 0.92 15.70
C GLY A 48 2.73 1.96 16.80
N ASP A 49 2.80 3.23 16.42
CA ASP A 49 2.81 4.36 17.36
C ASP A 49 1.45 4.55 18.06
N GLN A 50 0.37 4.03 17.46
CA GLN A 50 -1.01 4.12 17.95
C GLN A 50 -1.53 2.80 18.53
N GLY A 51 -0.63 1.85 18.81
CA GLY A 51 -0.98 0.51 19.27
C GLY A 51 -0.93 -0.50 18.13
N GLU A 52 -1.89 -1.42 18.10
CA GLU A 52 -1.90 -2.48 17.10
C GLU A 52 -2.38 -1.97 15.74
N GLU A 53 -1.63 -2.30 14.69
CA GLU A 53 -1.87 -1.88 13.32
C GLU A 53 -1.81 -3.09 12.38
N ILE A 54 -2.59 -3.04 11.31
CA ILE A 54 -2.50 -3.95 10.18
C ILE A 54 -1.73 -3.25 9.07
N ALA A 55 -0.64 -3.87 8.62
CA ALA A 55 0.18 -3.38 7.53
C ALA A 55 -0.05 -4.22 6.27
N VAL A 56 -0.44 -3.55 5.18
CA VAL A 56 -0.48 -4.09 3.82
C VAL A 56 0.73 -3.54 3.07
N ARG A 57 1.64 -4.41 2.64
CA ARG A 57 2.83 -4.04 1.89
C ARG A 57 2.68 -4.53 0.46
N VAL A 58 2.81 -3.63 -0.50
CA VAL A 58 2.77 -3.94 -1.94
C VAL A 58 4.15 -3.65 -2.50
N LEU A 59 4.81 -4.70 -2.99
CA LEU A 59 6.18 -4.66 -3.47
C LEU A 59 6.20 -4.92 -4.98
N ASP A 60 6.72 -3.98 -5.75
CA ASP A 60 7.00 -4.16 -7.18
C ASP A 60 8.50 -4.32 -7.45
N SER A 61 8.83 -4.75 -8.67
CA SER A 61 10.20 -4.87 -9.16
C SER A 61 10.47 -3.85 -10.26
N GLY A 62 9.91 -2.65 -10.13
CA GLY A 62 10.09 -1.54 -11.07
C GLY A 62 11.43 -0.82 -10.93
N PRO A 63 11.60 0.34 -11.56
CA PRO A 63 12.81 1.15 -11.44
C PRO A 63 12.96 1.84 -10.06
N GLY A 64 11.93 1.79 -9.21
CA GLY A 64 11.87 2.59 -7.98
C GLY A 64 11.52 4.05 -8.26
N VAL A 65 11.80 4.91 -7.28
CA VAL A 65 11.47 6.34 -7.27
C VAL A 65 12.67 7.11 -6.71
N PRO A 66 13.07 8.28 -7.25
CA PRO A 66 14.08 9.12 -6.60
C PRO A 66 13.71 9.44 -5.15
N ASP A 67 14.68 9.41 -4.22
CA ASP A 67 14.39 9.55 -2.79
C ASP A 67 13.64 10.85 -2.44
N GLU A 68 13.95 11.94 -3.15
CA GLU A 68 13.28 13.25 -3.03
C GLU A 68 11.79 13.24 -3.47
N ASP A 69 11.39 12.22 -4.21
CA ASP A 69 10.04 12.06 -4.73
C ASP A 69 9.18 11.06 -3.95
N LEU A 70 9.77 10.27 -3.05
CA LEU A 70 9.05 9.23 -2.28
C LEU A 70 7.86 9.79 -1.48
N GLU A 71 7.96 11.02 -0.99
CA GLU A 71 6.83 11.70 -0.33
C GLU A 71 5.90 12.37 -1.34
N ARG A 72 6.45 12.88 -2.44
CA ARG A 72 5.74 13.67 -3.44
C ARG A 72 4.82 12.84 -4.32
N ILE A 73 5.10 11.54 -4.51
CA ILE A 73 4.24 10.62 -5.25
C ILE A 73 2.83 10.46 -4.67
N PHE A 74 2.61 10.85 -3.41
CA PHE A 74 1.28 10.90 -2.80
C PHE A 74 0.54 12.23 -3.06
N GLN A 75 1.19 13.24 -3.66
CA GLN A 75 0.55 14.50 -3.99
C GLN A 75 -0.36 14.35 -5.23
N PRO A 76 -1.55 14.99 -5.24
CA PRO A 76 -2.41 14.97 -6.42
C PRO A 76 -1.70 15.50 -7.66
N PHE A 77 -1.90 14.82 -8.79
CA PHE A 77 -1.33 15.16 -10.10
C PHE A 77 0.19 15.04 -10.20
N TYR A 78 0.89 14.66 -9.12
CA TYR A 78 2.33 14.49 -9.16
C TYR A 78 2.72 13.28 -9.99
N ARG A 79 3.74 13.45 -10.83
CA ARG A 79 4.32 12.41 -11.66
C ARG A 79 5.81 12.64 -11.75
N ILE A 80 6.57 11.57 -11.59
CA ILE A 80 8.00 11.56 -11.90
C ILE A 80 8.05 11.48 -13.42
N ASP A 81 8.10 12.65 -14.05
CA ASP A 81 8.14 12.76 -15.50
C ASP A 81 9.47 12.20 -15.98
N ASP A 82 9.43 11.06 -16.66
CA ASP A 82 10.48 10.68 -17.58
C ASP A 82 9.93 10.68 -19.01
N ALA A 83 10.56 11.55 -19.81
CA ALA A 83 10.33 11.74 -21.22
C ALA A 83 10.55 10.42 -21.98
N ARG A 84 9.50 9.58 -22.06
CA ARG A 84 9.30 8.55 -23.10
C ARG A 84 7.95 7.83 -23.04
N ASN A 85 7.15 7.95 -21.98
CA ASN A 85 5.96 7.12 -21.80
C ASN A 85 4.61 7.89 -21.79
N ARG A 86 4.39 8.75 -22.80
CA ARG A 86 3.09 9.44 -23.03
C ARG A 86 1.91 8.49 -23.32
N GLN A 87 2.13 7.17 -23.38
CA GLN A 87 1.10 6.18 -23.69
C GLN A 87 0.50 5.48 -22.46
N THR A 88 1.10 5.62 -21.27
CA THR A 88 0.53 4.99 -20.06
C THR A 88 -0.38 6.01 -19.38
N GLY A 89 -1.70 5.87 -19.59
CA GLY A 89 -2.72 6.81 -19.13
C GLY A 89 -2.93 6.75 -17.62
N GLY A 90 -2.84 7.90 -16.94
CA GLY A 90 -3.24 8.07 -15.55
C GLY A 90 -3.05 9.53 -15.11
N ALA A 91 -4.05 10.12 -14.45
CA ALA A 91 -4.05 11.54 -14.06
C ALA A 91 -3.12 11.88 -12.87
N GLY A 92 -2.26 10.94 -12.42
CA GLY A 92 -1.45 11.14 -11.20
C GLY A 92 -2.27 11.19 -9.91
N LEU A 93 -3.47 10.61 -9.90
CA LEU A 93 -4.37 10.67 -8.74
C LEU A 93 -4.31 9.43 -7.85
N GLY A 94 -3.83 8.29 -8.35
CA GLY A 94 -3.99 7.00 -7.67
C GLY A 94 -3.45 6.97 -6.24
N LEU A 95 -2.17 7.29 -6.03
CA LEU A 95 -1.58 7.28 -4.70
C LEU A 95 -2.14 8.38 -3.79
N SER A 96 -2.53 9.54 -4.36
CA SER A 96 -3.18 10.59 -3.57
C SER A 96 -4.56 10.19 -3.05
N ILE A 97 -5.31 9.38 -3.84
CA ILE A 97 -6.58 8.79 -3.39
C ILE A 97 -6.31 7.78 -2.29
N ALA A 98 -5.28 6.93 -2.44
CA ALA A 98 -4.90 5.96 -1.42
C ALA A 98 -4.49 6.63 -0.10
N ASP A 99 -3.61 7.64 -0.14
CA ASP A 99 -3.19 8.39 1.05
C ASP A 99 -4.38 9.04 1.75
N ARG A 100 -5.26 9.73 1.01
CA ARG A 100 -6.46 10.36 1.59
C ARG A 100 -7.39 9.32 2.23
N ALA A 101 -7.68 8.22 1.53
CA ALA A 101 -8.54 7.18 2.04
C ALA A 101 -7.96 6.54 3.31
N VAL A 102 -6.67 6.25 3.34
CA VAL A 102 -6.00 5.66 4.51
C VAL A 102 -5.98 6.62 5.70
N ARG A 103 -5.72 7.91 5.47
CA ARG A 103 -5.77 8.94 6.53
C ARG A 103 -7.15 9.09 7.15
N LEU A 104 -8.22 8.95 6.37
CA LEU A 104 -9.60 8.96 6.89
C LEU A 104 -9.86 7.83 7.90
N HIS A 105 -9.09 6.75 7.84
CA HIS A 105 -9.15 5.62 8.76
C HIS A 105 -8.15 5.73 9.92
N GLY A 106 -7.52 6.89 10.13
CA GLY A 106 -6.47 7.07 11.13
C GLY A 106 -5.16 6.34 10.78
N GLY A 107 -5.04 5.85 9.55
CA GLY A 107 -3.87 5.16 9.06
C GLY A 107 -2.83 6.06 8.40
N ARG A 108 -1.81 5.44 7.83
CA ARG A 108 -0.72 6.10 7.09
C ARG A 108 -0.27 5.26 5.91
N VAL A 109 0.15 5.95 4.83
CA VAL A 109 0.81 5.32 3.69
C VAL A 109 2.25 5.81 3.61
N ARG A 110 3.18 4.92 3.29
CA ARG A 110 4.58 5.26 3.02
C ARG A 110 5.08 4.51 1.80
N ALA A 111 6.06 5.09 1.14
CA ALA A 111 6.80 4.45 0.08
C ALA A 111 8.30 4.40 0.42
N SER A 112 8.97 3.33 0.00
CA SER A 112 10.41 3.19 0.13
C SER A 112 10.95 2.36 -1.04
N ASN A 113 12.13 2.71 -1.52
CA ASN A 113 12.84 1.88 -2.49
C ASN A 113 13.30 0.57 -1.85
N ARG A 114 13.25 -0.52 -2.61
CA ARG A 114 13.73 -1.83 -2.18
C ARG A 114 15.23 -1.98 -2.47
N PRO A 115 16.03 -2.62 -1.59
CA PRO A 115 17.46 -2.87 -1.82
C PRO A 115 17.75 -3.62 -3.13
N GLU A 116 16.88 -4.54 -3.51
CA GLU A 116 16.93 -5.35 -4.71
C GLU A 116 16.39 -4.64 -5.98
N GLY A 117 15.90 -3.41 -5.85
CA GLY A 117 15.20 -2.66 -6.89
C GLY A 117 13.68 -2.75 -6.79
N GLY A 118 13.01 -1.72 -7.28
CA GLY A 118 11.55 -1.56 -7.19
C GLY A 118 11.09 -0.72 -6.00
N LEU A 119 9.78 -0.56 -5.90
CA LEU A 119 9.12 0.23 -4.87
C LEU A 119 8.32 -0.67 -3.93
N GLU A 120 8.42 -0.37 -2.63
CA GLU A 120 7.49 -0.88 -1.63
C GLU A 120 6.57 0.26 -1.19
N VAL A 121 5.26 0.03 -1.30
CA VAL A 121 4.23 0.90 -0.72
C VAL A 121 3.57 0.18 0.44
N GLU A 122 3.66 0.78 1.62
CA GLU A 122 3.09 0.26 2.86
C GLU A 122 1.89 1.09 3.28
N ILE A 123 0.72 0.46 3.38
CA ILE A 123 -0.49 1.00 4.00
C ILE A 123 -0.57 0.44 5.42
N ARG A 124 -0.72 1.31 6.42
CA ARG A 124 -1.02 0.91 7.81
C ARG A 124 -2.37 1.44 8.23
N ILE A 125 -3.18 0.58 8.85
CA ILE A 125 -4.50 0.92 9.40
C ILE A 125 -4.53 0.43 10.86
N PRO A 126 -5.08 1.21 11.81
CA PRO A 126 -5.31 0.73 13.17
C PRO A 126 -6.14 -0.57 13.17
N ALA A 127 -5.71 -1.56 13.95
CA ALA A 127 -6.48 -2.78 14.13
C ALA A 127 -7.78 -2.47 14.88
N SER A 128 -8.86 -3.20 14.59
CA SER A 128 -10.09 -3.04 15.35
C SER A 128 -9.88 -3.54 16.79
N PRO A 129 -10.11 -2.70 17.81
CA PRO A 129 -10.01 -3.12 19.21
C PRO A 129 -11.11 -4.13 19.58
N ALA A 130 -12.22 -4.16 18.83
CA ALA A 130 -13.35 -5.05 19.05
C ALA A 130 -13.07 -6.51 18.67
N PHE A 131 -11.98 -6.79 17.97
CA PHE A 131 -11.56 -8.14 17.58
C PHE A 131 -10.16 -8.46 18.13
N ALA A 132 -9.85 -8.00 19.34
CA ALA A 132 -8.86 -8.71 20.13
C ALA A 132 -9.40 -10.14 20.31
N LEU A 133 -8.81 -11.11 19.60
CA LEU A 133 -9.16 -12.53 19.75
C LEU A 133 -9.18 -12.85 21.25
N PRO A 134 -10.21 -13.55 21.77
CA PRO A 134 -10.22 -13.92 23.18
C PRO A 134 -8.92 -14.67 23.48
N ALA A 135 -8.19 -14.21 24.49
CA ALA A 135 -6.98 -14.87 24.93
C ALA A 135 -7.32 -16.34 25.24
N HIS A 136 -6.87 -17.26 24.39
CA HIS A 136 -7.01 -18.69 24.66
C HIS A 136 -6.28 -18.98 25.98
N SER A 137 -7.07 -19.28 27.02
CA SER A 137 -6.63 -19.83 28.30
C SER A 137 -6.35 -21.31 28.18
#